data_AF-A0A1B6H5Z4-F1
#
_entry.id   AF-A0A1B6H5Z4-F1
#
_cell.length_a   1.000
_cell.length_b   1.000
_cell.length_c   1.000
_cell.angle_alpha   90.00
_cell.angle_beta   90.00
_cell.angle_gamma   90.00
#
_symmetry.space_group_name_H-M   'P 1'
#
loop_
_entity.id
_entity.type
_entity.pdbx_description
1 polymer ?
#
loop_
_entity_poly.entity_id
_entity_poly.type
_entity_poly.pdbx_seq_one_letter_code
_entity_poly.pdbx_strand_id
1 'polypeptide(L)'
;RRAQSFLVVDCEEDVARHFSLSELRSLFQLEENTPSDTHDKIKCSRCVNGIQVKPPPADADCTNDLSCWHHCREKRWLVDPVLRQCWDAGVSFVFYQHSHRAPERKTVSEEDDEENNGDNAKEESESEEKENDTDSD
;
A
#
# COMPACT_ATOMS: atom_id res chain seq x y z
N ARG A 1 6.06 21.91 -9.66
CA ARG A 1 5.42 23.14 -9.14
C ARG A 1 4.37 22.71 -8.13
N ARG A 2 4.48 22.98 -6.83
CA ARG A 2 5.66 23.37 -6.01
C ARG A 2 6.76 22.31 -6.23
N ALA A 3 8.06 22.54 -6.42
CA ALA A 3 9.02 23.63 -6.44
C ALA A 3 8.64 25.00 -7.03
N GLN A 4 9.21 26.03 -6.38
CA GLN A 4 9.02 27.49 -6.41
C GLN A 4 7.69 27.99 -5.81
N SER A 5 7.72 28.24 -4.50
CA SER A 5 6.66 28.87 -3.71
C SER A 5 6.55 30.40 -3.87
N PHE A 6 7.11 31.00 -4.94
CA PHE A 6 7.17 32.46 -5.12
C PHE A 6 6.58 32.98 -6.45
N LEU A 7 5.84 32.17 -7.20
CA LEU A 7 5.17 32.68 -8.41
C LEU A 7 3.80 33.27 -8.06
N VAL A 8 3.80 34.31 -7.25
CA VAL A 8 2.80 35.38 -7.40
C VAL A 8 3.25 36.14 -8.63
N VAL A 9 2.58 35.92 -9.76
CA VAL A 9 2.90 36.60 -11.01
C VAL A 9 2.15 37.92 -10.98
N ASP A 10 2.83 38.97 -10.52
CA ASP A 10 2.34 40.33 -10.73
C ASP A 10 2.50 40.64 -12.22
N CYS A 11 1.36 40.75 -12.90
CA CYS A 11 1.26 40.97 -14.33
C CYS A 11 1.78 42.36 -14.69
N GLU A 12 3.08 42.54 -14.93
CA GLU A 12 3.60 43.70 -15.67
C GLU A 12 5.05 43.43 -16.10
N GLU A 13 5.27 43.51 -17.42
CA GLU A 13 6.57 43.42 -18.12
C GLU A 13 7.00 42.03 -18.67
N ASP A 14 6.52 41.80 -19.90
CA ASP A 14 7.18 41.09 -21.01
C ASP A 14 7.87 39.75 -20.71
N VAL A 15 7.05 38.74 -20.37
CA VAL A 15 7.56 37.37 -20.23
C VAL A 15 7.43 36.58 -21.52
N ALA A 16 8.54 36.46 -22.24
CA ALA A 16 8.71 35.58 -23.37
C ALA A 16 8.10 34.18 -23.09
N ARG A 17 7.26 33.71 -24.03
CA ARG A 17 6.41 32.50 -23.98
C ARG A 17 6.94 31.39 -23.05
N HIS A 18 6.26 31.20 -21.93
CA HIS A 18 6.61 30.26 -20.85
C HIS A 18 6.50 28.75 -21.15
N PHE A 19 6.38 28.33 -22.40
CA PHE A 19 6.40 26.92 -22.77
C PHE A 19 7.04 26.76 -24.15
N SER A 20 7.94 25.80 -24.28
CA SER A 20 8.37 25.27 -25.57
C SER A 20 7.20 24.57 -26.28
N LEU A 21 7.28 24.46 -27.61
CA LEU A 21 6.28 23.72 -28.39
C LEU A 21 6.14 22.26 -27.94
N SER A 22 7.23 21.63 -27.50
CA SER A 22 7.22 20.28 -26.94
C SER A 22 6.46 20.20 -25.60
N GLU A 23 6.66 21.17 -24.71
CA GLU A 23 5.93 21.20 -23.43
C GLU A 23 4.43 21.43 -23.66
N LEU A 24 4.06 22.31 -24.60
CA LEU A 24 2.67 22.50 -24.98
C LEU A 24 2.03 21.22 -25.52
N ARG A 25 2.75 20.44 -26.34
CA ARG A 25 2.26 19.14 -26.83
C ARG A 25 2.07 18.14 -25.69
N SER A 26 3.00 18.09 -24.74
CA SER A 26 2.91 17.17 -23.60
C SER A 26 1.70 17.45 -22.70
N LEU A 27 1.22 18.70 -22.62
CA LEU A 27 0.02 19.04 -21.85
C LEU A 27 -1.27 18.42 -22.40
N PHE A 28 -1.32 18.10 -23.69
CA PHE A 28 -2.48 17.52 -24.36
C PHE A 28 -2.27 16.05 -24.75
N GLN A 29 -1.20 15.44 -24.26
CA GLN A 29 -0.87 14.05 -24.54
C GLN A 29 -1.62 13.12 -23.58
N LEU A 30 -2.27 12.10 -24.14
CA LEU A 30 -2.87 11.02 -23.38
C LEU A 30 -1.85 9.88 -23.23
N GLU A 31 -1.54 9.53 -21.99
CA GLU A 31 -0.64 8.41 -21.66
C GLU A 31 -1.44 7.25 -21.08
N GLU A 32 -1.74 6.25 -21.91
CA GLU A 32 -2.52 5.06 -21.50
C GLU A 32 -1.65 3.97 -20.85
N ASN A 33 -0.34 3.98 -21.11
CA ASN A 33 0.60 2.93 -20.69
C ASN A 33 1.34 3.26 -19.39
N THR A 34 0.70 4.01 -18.48
CA THR A 34 1.28 4.33 -17.18
C THR A 34 0.24 4.25 -16.07
N PRO A 35 0.58 3.67 -14.91
CA PRO A 35 -0.29 3.78 -13.74
C PRO A 35 -0.37 5.23 -13.23
N SER A 36 0.69 6.03 -13.42
CA SER A 36 0.73 7.45 -13.06
C SER A 36 1.91 8.14 -13.76
N ASP A 37 1.59 9.00 -14.73
CA ASP A 37 2.57 9.85 -15.42
C ASP A 37 3.40 10.70 -14.43
N THR A 38 2.79 11.15 -13.33
CA THR A 38 3.48 11.87 -12.25
C THR A 38 4.58 11.01 -11.61
N HIS A 39 4.32 9.74 -11.34
CA HIS A 39 5.32 8.84 -10.76
C HIS A 39 6.49 8.61 -11.73
N ASP A 40 6.20 8.44 -13.01
CA ASP A 40 7.22 8.23 -14.04
C ASP A 40 8.12 9.46 -14.20
N LYS A 41 7.52 10.66 -14.16
CA LYS A 41 8.25 11.94 -14.19
C LYS A 41 9.12 12.17 -12.95
N ILE A 42 8.69 11.70 -11.76
CA ILE A 42 9.50 11.75 -10.53
C ILE A 42 10.73 10.83 -10.62
N LYS A 43 10.69 9.78 -11.46
CA LYS A 43 11.74 8.76 -11.59
C LYS A 43 12.12 8.17 -10.23
N CYS A 44 11.11 7.71 -9.50
CA CYS A 44 11.29 7.26 -8.12
C CYS A 44 12.24 6.05 -8.02
N SER A 45 13.28 6.15 -7.19
CA SER A 45 14.21 5.06 -6.88
C SER A 45 13.75 4.14 -5.74
N ARG A 46 12.61 4.47 -5.10
CA ARG A 46 12.03 3.70 -3.99
C ARG A 46 11.04 2.64 -4.46
N CYS A 47 10.58 2.71 -5.71
CA CYS A 47 9.63 1.76 -6.30
C CYS A 47 10.35 0.87 -7.32
N VAL A 48 10.17 -0.44 -7.21
CA VAL A 48 10.70 -1.44 -8.16
C VAL A 48 9.54 -2.32 -8.62
N ASN A 49 9.33 -2.43 -9.93
CA ASN A 49 8.22 -3.18 -10.53
C ASN A 49 6.84 -2.79 -9.97
N GLY A 50 6.66 -1.52 -9.60
CA GLY A 50 5.40 -1.00 -9.04
C GLY A 50 5.21 -1.24 -7.54
N ILE A 51 6.19 -1.84 -6.85
CA ILE A 51 6.16 -2.07 -5.41
C ILE A 51 7.13 -1.08 -4.74
N GLN A 52 6.66 -0.35 -3.73
CA GLN A 52 7.52 0.50 -2.91
C GLN A 52 8.39 -0.38 -2.00
N VAL A 53 9.67 -0.53 -2.35
CA VAL A 53 10.64 -1.35 -1.60
C VAL A 53 11.35 -0.57 -0.50
N LYS A 54 11.35 0.77 -0.58
CA LYS A 54 11.92 1.66 0.43
C LYS A 54 10.84 2.63 0.94
N PRO A 55 10.62 2.74 2.25
CA PRO A 55 9.68 3.72 2.78
C PRO A 55 10.13 5.14 2.44
N PRO A 56 9.22 6.12 2.48
CA PRO A 56 9.60 7.52 2.38
C PRO A 56 10.43 7.97 3.60
N PRO A 57 11.04 9.17 3.56
CA PRO A 57 11.77 9.72 4.70
C PRO A 57 10.91 9.74 5.97
N ALA A 58 11.51 9.43 7.12
CA ALA A 58 10.78 9.29 8.38
C ALA A 58 10.18 10.61 8.90
N ASP A 59 10.76 11.74 8.48
CA ASP A 59 10.36 13.10 8.77
C ASP A 59 9.45 13.71 7.71
N ALA A 60 9.12 12.96 6.64
CA ALA A 60 8.22 13.45 5.61
C ALA A 60 6.79 13.61 6.17
N ASP A 61 6.10 14.67 5.74
CA ASP A 61 4.71 14.99 6.09
C ASP A 61 3.92 15.41 4.83
N CYS A 62 2.66 15.84 5.04
CA CYS A 62 1.77 16.25 3.95
C CYS A 62 2.19 17.57 3.26
N THR A 63 3.27 18.23 3.70
CA THR A 63 3.80 19.45 3.08
C THR A 63 4.96 19.16 2.13
N ASN A 64 5.58 17.98 2.22
CA ASN A 64 6.64 17.56 1.31
C ASN A 64 6.11 17.22 -0.09
N ASP A 65 7.04 17.17 -1.06
CA ASP A 65 6.75 16.78 -2.44
C ASP A 65 6.23 15.33 -2.53
N LEU A 66 5.48 15.03 -3.60
CA LEU A 66 4.96 13.68 -3.87
C LEU A 66 6.06 12.61 -3.97
N SER A 67 7.30 12.99 -4.27
CA SER A 67 8.47 12.10 -4.25
C SER A 67 8.81 11.60 -2.85
N CYS A 68 8.39 12.30 -1.81
CA CYS A 68 8.57 11.96 -0.39
C CYS A 68 7.31 11.33 0.23
N TRP A 69 6.25 11.08 -0.54
CA TRP A 69 5.04 10.42 -0.06
C TRP A 69 5.09 8.90 -0.26
N HIS A 70 4.18 8.17 0.37
CA HIS A 70 4.00 6.75 0.07
C HIS A 70 3.40 6.57 -1.33
N HIS A 71 3.82 5.50 -2.02
CA HIS A 71 3.49 5.20 -3.40
C HIS A 71 2.85 3.83 -3.44
N CYS A 72 1.63 3.76 -3.95
CA CYS A 72 0.86 2.54 -3.97
C CYS A 72 0.25 2.32 -5.35
N ARG A 73 0.71 1.28 -6.04
CA ARG A 73 0.15 0.84 -7.33
C ARG A 73 -0.88 -0.29 -7.17
N GLU A 74 -0.88 -0.99 -6.05
CA GLU A 74 -1.75 -2.16 -5.85
C GLU A 74 -2.64 -1.99 -4.63
N LYS A 75 -3.93 -2.27 -4.78
CA LYS A 75 -4.92 -2.16 -3.70
C LYS A 75 -4.61 -2.96 -2.44
N ARG A 76 -3.81 -4.03 -2.56
CA ARG A 76 -3.39 -4.88 -1.44
C ARG A 76 -2.61 -4.10 -0.37
N TRP A 77 -1.76 -3.16 -0.79
CA TRP A 77 -0.85 -2.43 0.09
C TRP A 77 -1.42 -1.09 0.56
N LEU A 78 -2.65 -0.78 0.17
CA LEU A 78 -3.30 0.46 0.55
C LEU A 78 -3.83 0.39 1.98
N VAL A 79 -3.47 1.40 2.78
CA VAL A 79 -3.80 1.47 4.21
C VAL A 79 -5.22 1.95 4.48
N ASP A 80 -5.80 2.75 3.58
CA ASP A 80 -7.16 3.27 3.71
C ASP A 80 -8.18 2.21 3.23
N PRO A 81 -9.03 1.68 4.12
CA PRO A 81 -9.99 0.64 3.77
C PRO A 81 -11.09 1.12 2.83
N VAL A 82 -11.51 2.39 2.90
CA VAL A 82 -12.56 2.95 2.05
C VAL A 82 -12.01 3.17 0.65
N LEU A 83 -10.84 3.79 0.53
CA LEU A 83 -10.19 3.97 -0.78
C LEU A 83 -9.83 2.61 -1.42
N ARG A 84 -9.48 1.60 -0.62
CA ARG A 84 -9.25 0.23 -1.09
C ARG A 84 -10.51 -0.42 -1.66
N GLN A 85 -11.68 -0.19 -1.05
CA GLN A 85 -12.95 -0.68 -1.59
C GLN A 85 -13.31 0.01 -2.91
N CYS A 86 -12.98 1.29 -3.04
CA CYS A 86 -13.23 2.08 -4.25
C CYS A 86 -12.21 1.86 -5.38
N TRP A 87 -11.20 1.00 -5.19
CA TRP A 87 -10.09 0.85 -6.13
C TRP A 87 -10.54 0.50 -7.56
N ASP A 88 -11.52 -0.40 -7.67
CA ASP A 88 -11.99 -0.92 -8.94
C ASP A 88 -12.83 0.11 -9.74
N ALA A 89 -13.08 1.31 -9.18
CA ALA A 89 -13.73 2.43 -9.88
C ALA A 89 -12.81 3.16 -10.88
N GLY A 90 -11.58 2.67 -11.08
CA GLY A 90 -10.61 3.25 -12.03
C GLY A 90 -9.36 3.85 -11.39
N VAL A 91 -9.05 3.50 -10.14
CA VAL A 91 -7.82 3.96 -9.48
C VAL A 91 -6.63 3.15 -10.02
N SER A 92 -5.65 3.84 -10.61
CA SER A 92 -4.44 3.22 -11.16
C SER A 92 -3.22 3.35 -10.24
N PHE A 93 -3.19 4.39 -9.40
CA PHE A 93 -2.07 4.69 -8.51
C PHE A 93 -2.49 5.67 -7.42
N VAL A 94 -1.89 5.56 -6.23
CA VAL A 94 -2.14 6.44 -5.09
C VAL A 94 -0.83 6.96 -4.52
N PHE A 95 -0.75 8.28 -4.38
CA PHE A 95 0.19 8.96 -3.48
C PHE A 95 -0.56 9.24 -2.18
N TYR A 96 -0.03 8.80 -1.04
CA TYR A 96 -0.66 9.09 0.26
C TYR A 96 0.38 9.49 1.30
N GLN A 97 -0.06 10.31 2.26
CA GLN A 97 0.71 10.63 3.45
C GLN A 97 -0.20 10.95 4.63
N HIS A 98 0.32 10.76 5.85
CA HIS A 98 -0.39 11.09 7.09
C HIS A 98 0.12 12.41 7.65
N SER A 99 -0.77 13.27 8.12
CA SER A 99 -0.39 14.55 8.75
C SER A 99 0.33 14.35 10.08
N HIS A 100 -0.03 13.28 10.79
CA HIS A 100 0.55 12.89 12.07
C HIS A 100 0.64 11.38 12.14
N ARG A 101 1.77 10.85 12.62
CA ARG A 101 1.92 9.42 12.92
C ARG A 101 1.21 9.13 14.24
N ALA A 102 0.15 8.32 14.21
CA ALA A 102 -0.37 7.73 15.44
C ALA A 102 0.74 6.87 16.08
N PRO A 103 0.92 6.89 17.41
CA PRO A 103 1.97 6.10 18.06
C PRO A 103 1.79 4.62 17.70
N GLU A 104 2.88 3.98 17.29
CA GLU A 104 2.86 2.59 16.84
C GLU A 104 2.32 1.69 17.94
N ARG A 105 1.23 0.97 17.66
CA ARG A 105 0.75 -0.09 18.52
C ARG A 105 1.65 -1.29 18.27
N LYS A 106 2.58 -1.56 19.18
CA LYS A 106 3.46 -2.75 19.13
C LYS A 106 2.58 -3.99 18.99
N THR A 107 2.76 -4.74 17.92
CA THR A 107 2.26 -6.11 17.82
C THR A 107 3.04 -6.96 18.80
N VAL A 108 2.35 -7.53 19.79
CA VAL A 108 2.94 -8.55 20.67
C VAL A 108 3.34 -9.72 19.77
N SER A 109 4.60 -10.14 19.87
CA SER A 109 5.10 -11.35 19.24
C SER A 109 4.40 -12.56 19.85
N GLU A 110 3.76 -13.36 18.99
CA GLU A 110 3.24 -14.68 19.32
C GLU A 110 4.43 -15.66 19.42
N GLU A 111 4.93 -15.87 20.64
CA GLU A 111 5.70 -17.05 21.03
C GLU A 111 5.27 -17.39 22.47
N ASP A 112 4.54 -18.50 22.62
CA ASP A 112 4.63 -19.50 23.70
C ASP A 112 3.42 -20.45 23.59
N ASP A 113 3.49 -21.36 22.62
CA ASP A 113 2.86 -22.67 22.70
C ASP A 113 3.64 -23.48 23.75
N GLU A 114 3.07 -23.71 24.94
CA GLU A 114 3.04 -25.02 25.61
C GLU A 114 2.34 -24.94 26.97
N GLU A 115 1.65 -26.05 27.30
CA GLU A 115 1.05 -26.42 28.59
C GLU A 115 -0.32 -25.83 28.98
N ASN A 116 -1.39 -26.53 28.58
CA ASN A 116 -2.38 -26.95 29.58
C ASN A 116 -3.05 -28.28 29.16
N ASN A 117 -2.57 -29.38 29.75
CA ASN A 117 -3.23 -30.67 29.73
C ASN A 117 -3.79 -30.90 31.14
N GLY A 118 -5.12 -31.03 31.26
CA GLY A 118 -5.75 -31.34 32.53
C GLY A 118 -7.27 -31.24 32.50
N ASP A 119 -7.91 -32.41 32.53
CA ASP A 119 -9.30 -32.69 32.92
C ASP A 119 -10.32 -32.90 31.79
N ASN A 120 -10.32 -34.13 31.26
CA ASN A 120 -11.53 -34.72 30.69
C ASN A 120 -11.90 -35.98 31.48
N ALA A 121 -12.93 -35.86 32.31
CA ALA A 121 -13.49 -36.96 33.09
C ALA A 121 -14.56 -37.69 32.27
N LYS A 122 -14.28 -38.97 32.01
CA LYS A 122 -15.20 -40.11 31.84
C LYS A 122 -16.52 -39.87 31.09
N GLU A 123 -16.61 -40.43 29.88
CA GLU A 123 -17.82 -41.16 29.46
C GLU A 123 -17.39 -42.56 28.98
N GLU A 124 -17.99 -43.57 29.61
CA GLU A 124 -17.80 -44.99 29.36
C GLU A 124 -18.48 -45.39 28.04
N SER A 125 -17.76 -46.17 27.23
CA SER A 125 -18.25 -46.82 26.02
C SER A 125 -18.78 -48.21 26.34
N GLU A 126 -19.93 -48.59 25.79
CA GLU A 126 -20.31 -49.99 25.64
C GLU A 126 -21.15 -50.21 24.35
N SER A 127 -21.05 -51.43 23.81
CA SER A 127 -21.49 -51.98 22.50
C SER A 127 -20.54 -51.71 21.31
N GLU A 128 -20.15 -52.70 20.50
CA GLU A 128 -20.44 -54.14 20.42
C GLU A 128 -19.33 -54.79 19.57
N GLU A 129 -18.91 -55.99 19.97
CA GLU A 129 -17.93 -56.83 19.27
C GLU A 129 -18.57 -57.52 18.05
N LYS A 130 -17.82 -57.65 16.95
CA LYS A 130 -18.07 -58.66 15.92
C LYS A 130 -16.83 -59.52 15.70
N GLU A 131 -16.98 -60.76 16.16
CA GLU A 131 -16.60 -62.04 15.56
C GLU A 131 -15.49 -62.03 14.50
N ASN A 132 -14.45 -62.83 14.74
CA ASN A 132 -13.81 -63.61 13.69
C ASN A 132 -13.39 -64.98 14.25
N ASP A 133 -13.81 -65.99 13.52
CA ASP A 133 -13.55 -67.42 13.67
C ASP A 133 -12.06 -67.80 13.71
N THR A 134 -11.73 -68.90 14.40
CA THR A 134 -10.99 -70.05 13.82
C THR A 134 -10.82 -71.22 14.81
N ASP A 135 -11.60 -72.27 14.56
CA ASP A 135 -11.24 -73.70 14.40
C ASP A 135 -10.45 -74.53 15.44
N SER A 136 -11.10 -75.65 15.82
CA SER A 136 -10.62 -77.05 15.99
C SER A 136 -9.56 -77.43 17.04
N ASP A 137 -9.94 -78.26 18.04
CA ASP A 137 -9.86 -79.74 18.03
C ASP A 137 -10.70 -80.33 19.19
#